data_AF-A0A3D0I5D0-F1
#
_entry.id   AF-A0A3D0I5D0-F1
#
_cell.length_a   1.000
_cell.length_b   1.000
_cell.length_c   1.000
_cell.angle_alpha   90.00
_cell.angle_beta   90.00
_cell.angle_gamma   90.00
#
_symmetry.space_group_name_H-M   'P 1'
#
loop_
_entity.id
_entity.type
_entity.pdbx_description
1 polymer ?
#
loop_
_entity_poly.entity_id
_entity_poly.type
_entity_poly.pdbx_seq_one_letter_code
_entity_poly.pdbx_strand_id
1 'polypeptide(L)'
;MAARSLRSALLLLLALGCSTSGGPPSDEVSVHVARLAIDPQTGSPVLVLIEDGGERTLALWIGFAEASSIAAEMQQIRPPRPNTHDLLQQVIADLGGRVERVVVTELHEDTYYAVLRVEAHGKRMEIDARPSDAIAVALRVAAPLFVRESLFEKAREEPEGSDGGQETRFVPEAPPRVPRGSGRGEGQAPKPPAPLPGLLRVTL
;
A
#
# COMPACT_ATOMS: atom_id res chain seq x y z
N MET A 1 -15.37 40.44 -37.44
CA MET A 1 -15.57 40.56 -35.98
C MET A 1 -16.76 39.70 -35.59
N ALA A 2 -16.55 38.75 -34.67
CA ALA A 2 -17.51 38.00 -33.85
C ALA A 2 -18.62 37.17 -34.55
N ALA A 3 -18.31 35.93 -34.92
CA ALA A 3 -19.31 34.85 -35.01
C ALA A 3 -19.51 34.22 -33.62
N ARG A 4 -20.70 34.43 -33.02
CA ARG A 4 -21.09 33.85 -31.73
C ARG A 4 -21.68 32.46 -31.95
N SER A 5 -20.93 31.43 -31.56
CA SER A 5 -21.35 30.03 -31.53
C SER A 5 -22.22 29.78 -30.29
N LEU A 6 -23.53 29.64 -30.48
CA LEU A 6 -24.46 29.14 -29.46
C LEU A 6 -24.61 27.62 -29.65
N ARG A 7 -23.80 26.83 -28.95
CA ARG A 7 -24.03 25.39 -28.83
C ARG A 7 -24.58 25.14 -27.43
N SER A 8 -25.90 24.99 -27.35
CA SER A 8 -26.61 24.51 -26.17
C SER A 8 -26.08 23.14 -25.76
N ALA A 9 -25.35 23.10 -24.65
CA ALA A 9 -25.01 21.88 -23.95
C ALA A 9 -26.20 21.50 -23.06
N LEU A 10 -27.07 20.64 -23.57
CA LEU A 10 -28.13 20.01 -22.78
C LEU A 10 -27.48 18.90 -21.92
N LEU A 11 -27.28 19.20 -20.64
CA LEU A 11 -26.87 18.24 -19.62
C LEU A 11 -27.96 17.17 -19.48
N LEU A 12 -27.68 15.95 -19.93
CA LEU A 12 -28.50 14.78 -19.63
C LEU A 12 -27.99 14.18 -18.30
N LEU A 13 -28.59 14.61 -17.19
CA LEU A 13 -28.45 13.98 -15.88
C LEU A 13 -29.22 12.65 -15.89
N LEU A 14 -28.57 11.58 -16.35
CA LEU A 14 -28.98 10.23 -16.02
C LEU A 14 -28.45 9.91 -14.62
N ALA A 15 -29.22 10.27 -13.60
CA ALA A 15 -29.07 9.75 -12.26
C ALA A 15 -29.44 8.26 -12.28
N LEU A 16 -28.47 7.41 -12.61
CA LEU A 16 -28.53 5.98 -12.35
C LEU A 16 -28.43 5.81 -10.83
N GLY A 17 -29.52 5.33 -10.23
CA GLY A 17 -29.55 4.89 -8.86
C GLY A 17 -28.57 3.73 -8.66
N CYS A 18 -27.47 4.01 -7.99
CA CYS A 18 -26.69 3.01 -7.29
C CYS A 18 -27.12 3.04 -5.82
N SER A 19 -28.11 2.21 -5.48
CA SER A 19 -28.34 1.84 -4.08
C SER A 19 -27.23 0.86 -3.68
N THR A 20 -26.10 1.37 -3.21
CA THR A 20 -25.15 0.58 -2.45
C THR A 20 -25.62 0.59 -1.00
N SER A 21 -26.56 -0.31 -0.67
CA SER A 21 -26.95 -0.57 0.72
C SER A 21 -25.77 -1.23 1.43
N GLY A 22 -25.03 -0.41 2.17
CA GLY A 22 -23.89 -0.84 2.95
C GLY A 22 -22.95 0.34 3.18
N GLY A 23 -23.44 1.41 3.80
CA GLY A 23 -22.54 2.33 4.48
C GLY A 23 -21.65 1.54 5.45
N PRO A 24 -20.48 2.09 5.84
CA PRO A 24 -19.68 1.44 6.87
C PRO A 24 -20.58 1.15 8.09
N PRO A 25 -20.45 -0.04 8.72
CA PRO A 25 -21.10 -0.26 10.00
C PRO A 25 -20.70 0.88 10.94
N SER A 26 -21.58 1.22 11.88
CA SER A 26 -21.48 2.44 12.70
C SER A 26 -20.21 2.55 13.55
N ASP A 27 -19.38 1.50 13.58
CA ASP A 27 -18.11 1.40 14.28
C ASP A 27 -16.88 1.47 13.37
N GLU A 28 -17.01 1.70 12.06
CA GLU A 28 -15.88 1.85 11.13
C GLU A 28 -15.64 3.32 10.75
N VAL A 29 -14.48 3.84 11.15
CA VAL A 29 -14.04 5.22 10.88
C VAL A 29 -13.19 5.24 9.62
N SER A 30 -13.51 6.13 8.68
CA SER A 30 -12.74 6.32 7.45
C SER A 30 -11.41 6.99 7.75
N VAL A 31 -10.33 6.46 7.17
CA VAL A 31 -8.97 6.97 7.38
C VAL A 31 -8.18 7.03 6.07
N HIS A 32 -7.10 7.79 6.08
CA HIS A 32 -6.07 7.73 5.03
C HIS A 32 -4.67 7.61 5.62
N VAL A 33 -3.74 7.13 4.78
CA VAL A 33 -2.32 7.10 5.12
C VAL A 33 -1.80 8.54 5.08
N ALA A 34 -1.47 9.08 6.24
CA ALA A 34 -0.92 10.43 6.36
C ALA A 34 0.58 10.44 5.99
N ARG A 35 1.35 9.53 6.61
CA ARG A 35 2.80 9.45 6.41
C ARG A 35 3.37 8.11 6.81
N LEU A 36 4.58 7.84 6.30
CA LEU A 36 5.50 6.83 6.79
C LEU A 36 6.69 7.55 7.43
N ALA A 37 7.06 7.15 8.65
CA ALA A 37 8.14 7.74 9.42
C ALA A 37 9.08 6.66 9.99
N ILE A 38 10.22 7.09 10.54
CA ILE A 38 11.09 6.24 11.36
C ILE A 38 10.94 6.71 12.80
N ASP A 39 10.66 5.77 13.70
CA ASP A 39 10.72 6.01 15.14
C ASP A 39 12.18 6.25 15.54
N PRO A 40 12.54 7.43 16.09
CA PRO A 40 13.92 7.76 16.43
C PRO A 40 14.48 6.92 17.59
N GLN A 41 13.62 6.35 18.44
CA GLN A 41 14.06 5.53 19.57
C GLN A 41 14.39 4.10 19.13
N THR A 42 13.52 3.51 18.32
CA THR A 42 13.63 2.10 17.94
C THR A 42 14.29 1.92 16.56
N GLY A 43 14.40 2.97 15.76
CA GLY A 43 14.79 2.90 14.36
C GLY A 43 13.76 2.20 13.47
N SER A 44 12.57 1.86 13.98
CA SER A 44 11.58 1.06 13.27
C SER A 44 10.66 1.94 12.41
N PRO A 45 10.21 1.45 11.24
CA PRO A 45 9.21 2.15 10.45
C PRO A 45 7.84 2.23 11.14
N VAL A 46 7.23 3.41 11.08
CA VAL A 46 5.89 3.68 11.60
C VAL A 46 5.00 4.20 10.47
N LEU A 47 3.89 3.51 10.26
CA LEU A 47 2.82 3.93 9.35
C LEU A 47 1.75 4.68 10.16
N VAL A 48 1.47 5.92 9.77
CA VAL A 48 0.50 6.77 10.47
C VAL A 48 -0.77 6.90 9.63
N LEU A 49 -1.89 6.47 10.18
CA LEU A 49 -3.24 6.66 9.65
C LEU A 49 -3.88 7.84 10.38
N ILE A 50 -4.64 8.66 9.64
CA ILE A 50 -5.42 9.76 10.21
C ILE A 50 -6.87 9.63 9.76
N GLU A 51 -7.80 9.95 10.67
CA GLU A 51 -9.22 10.03 10.38
C GLU A 51 -9.54 11.07 9.30
N ASP A 52 -10.42 10.71 8.38
CA ASP A 52 -10.93 11.62 7.37
C ASP A 52 -11.85 12.68 8.01
N GLY A 53 -11.44 13.94 7.94
CA GLY A 53 -12.20 15.06 8.52
C GLY A 53 -12.08 15.19 10.04
N GLY A 54 -11.19 14.42 10.67
CA GLY A 54 -10.87 14.49 12.10
C GLY A 54 -9.39 14.71 12.37
N GLU A 55 -9.01 14.67 13.65
CA GLU A 55 -7.63 14.84 14.11
C GLU A 55 -7.06 13.56 14.75
N ARG A 56 -7.86 12.49 14.84
CA ARG A 56 -7.45 11.23 15.45
C ARG A 56 -6.46 10.48 14.57
N THR A 57 -5.41 9.95 15.17
CA THR A 57 -4.38 9.18 14.47
C THR A 57 -4.21 7.79 15.06
N LEU A 58 -3.87 6.82 14.21
CA LEU A 58 -3.43 5.48 14.60
C LEU A 58 -2.04 5.23 14.03
N ALA A 59 -1.08 4.90 14.91
CA ALA A 59 0.29 4.57 14.52
C ALA A 59 0.49 3.05 14.53
N LEU A 60 1.07 2.52 13.45
CA LEU A 60 1.34 1.10 13.27
C LEU A 60 2.84 0.91 13.03
N TRP A 61 3.53 0.22 13.93
CA TRP A 61 4.91 -0.20 13.70
C TRP A 61 4.91 -1.38 12.71
N ILE A 62 5.70 -1.26 11.65
CA ILE A 62 5.73 -2.24 10.56
C ILE A 62 7.17 -2.57 10.18
N GLY A 63 7.37 -3.69 9.49
CA GLY A 63 8.69 -4.07 8.99
C GLY A 63 9.17 -3.18 7.83
N PHE A 64 10.48 -3.14 7.64
CA PHE A 64 11.12 -2.37 6.55
C PHE A 64 10.67 -2.81 5.15
N ALA A 65 10.42 -4.10 4.96
CA ALA A 65 9.99 -4.63 3.67
C ALA A 65 8.59 -4.09 3.31
N GLU A 66 7.65 -4.13 4.26
CA GLU A 66 6.31 -3.59 4.07
C GLU A 66 6.35 -2.07 3.89
N ALA A 67 7.10 -1.37 4.74
CA ALA A 67 7.29 0.08 4.66
C ALA A 67 7.83 0.52 3.29
N SER A 68 8.81 -0.20 2.75
CA SER A 68 9.39 0.08 1.42
C SER A 68 8.35 -0.12 0.30
N SER A 69 7.52 -1.16 0.39
CA SER A 69 6.47 -1.44 -0.59
C SER A 69 5.37 -0.36 -0.59
N ILE A 70 5.00 0.12 0.61
CA ILE A 70 4.04 1.22 0.79
C ILE A 70 4.63 2.54 0.28
N ALA A 71 5.87 2.87 0.65
CA ALA A 71 6.53 4.11 0.23
C ALA A 71 6.66 4.19 -1.29
N ALA A 72 7.02 3.08 -1.95
CA ALA A 72 7.09 3.03 -3.40
C ALA A 72 5.73 3.34 -4.04
N GLU A 73 4.63 2.79 -3.52
CA GLU A 73 3.29 3.10 -4.03
C GLU A 73 2.89 4.55 -3.74
N MET A 74 3.10 5.06 -2.52
CA MET A 74 2.79 6.46 -2.19
C MET A 74 3.54 7.45 -3.09
N GLN A 75 4.77 7.12 -3.50
CA GLN A 75 5.60 7.91 -4.41
C GLN A 75 5.34 7.60 -5.89
N GLN A 76 4.41 6.69 -6.18
CA GLN A 76 4.08 6.23 -7.54
C GLN A 76 5.30 5.70 -8.30
N ILE A 77 6.23 5.08 -7.59
CA ILE A 77 7.41 4.42 -8.15
C ILE A 77 7.00 3.02 -8.62
N ARG A 78 7.06 2.79 -9.92
CA ARG A 78 6.77 1.49 -10.53
C ARG A 78 8.06 0.67 -10.69
N PRO A 79 8.22 -0.46 -9.98
CA PRO A 79 9.38 -1.32 -10.16
C PRO A 79 9.34 -2.04 -11.53
N PRO A 80 10.50 -2.49 -12.06
CA PRO A 80 10.55 -3.20 -13.35
C PRO A 80 9.88 -4.59 -13.31
N ARG A 81 9.70 -5.15 -12.11
CA ARG A 81 8.99 -6.40 -11.85
C ARG A 81 8.01 -6.18 -10.69
N PRO A 82 6.82 -6.80 -10.72
CA PRO A 82 5.85 -6.66 -9.66
C PRO A 82 6.41 -7.19 -8.34
N ASN A 83 6.19 -6.46 -7.25
CA ASN A 83 6.44 -6.95 -5.91
C ASN A 83 5.28 -7.86 -5.44
N THR A 84 5.36 -8.36 -4.20
CA THR A 84 4.35 -9.28 -3.66
C THR A 84 2.94 -8.67 -3.64
N HIS A 85 2.81 -7.40 -3.27
CA HIS A 85 1.51 -6.71 -3.21
C HIS A 85 0.97 -6.39 -4.61
N ASP A 86 1.84 -6.07 -5.57
CA ASP A 86 1.50 -5.93 -7.00
C ASP A 86 1.00 -7.26 -7.57
N LEU A 87 1.67 -8.36 -7.24
CA LEU A 87 1.24 -9.71 -7.64
C LEU A 87 -0.11 -10.06 -7.02
N LEU A 88 -0.30 -9.78 -5.73
CA LEU A 88 -1.54 -10.10 -5.02
C LEU A 88 -2.74 -9.36 -5.61
N GLN A 89 -2.61 -8.07 -5.94
CA GLN A 89 -3.72 -7.37 -6.61
C GLN A 89 -4.05 -7.95 -7.98
N GLN A 90 -3.04 -8.41 -8.74
CA GLN A 90 -3.24 -9.03 -10.06
C GLN A 90 -3.95 -10.37 -9.90
N VAL A 91 -3.52 -11.19 -8.94
CA VAL A 91 -4.17 -12.47 -8.62
C VAL A 91 -5.64 -12.25 -8.22
N ILE A 92 -5.95 -11.26 -7.38
CA ILE A 92 -7.34 -10.94 -7.01
C ILE A 92 -8.15 -10.55 -8.25
N ALA A 93 -7.62 -9.65 -9.08
CA ALA A 93 -8.31 -9.17 -10.28
C ALA A 93 -8.53 -10.28 -11.32
N ASP A 94 -7.50 -11.09 -11.60
CA ASP A 94 -7.55 -12.17 -12.59
C ASP A 94 -8.51 -13.30 -12.18
N LEU A 95 -8.71 -13.49 -10.87
CA LEU A 95 -9.72 -14.39 -10.32
C LEU A 95 -11.12 -13.75 -10.26
N GLY A 96 -11.32 -12.57 -10.84
CA GLY A 96 -12.61 -11.87 -10.88
C GLY A 96 -13.00 -11.20 -9.56
N GLY A 97 -12.03 -10.98 -8.68
CA GLY A 97 -12.20 -10.29 -7.41
C GLY A 97 -11.95 -8.79 -7.50
N ARG A 98 -12.61 -8.04 -6.62
CA ARG A 98 -12.40 -6.60 -6.40
C ARG A 98 -12.26 -6.37 -4.90
N VAL A 99 -11.16 -5.74 -4.49
CA VAL A 99 -11.02 -5.25 -3.11
C VAL A 99 -12.03 -4.12 -2.89
N GLU A 100 -12.95 -4.31 -1.96
CA GLU A 100 -13.95 -3.31 -1.59
C GLU A 100 -13.39 -2.28 -0.60
N ARG A 101 -12.66 -2.75 0.43
CA ARG A 101 -12.06 -1.92 1.49
C ARG A 101 -11.12 -2.74 2.36
N VAL A 102 -10.32 -2.05 3.17
CA VAL A 102 -9.56 -2.63 4.29
C VAL A 102 -10.10 -2.07 5.59
N VAL A 103 -10.17 -2.91 6.62
CA VAL A 103 -10.55 -2.49 7.97
C VAL A 103 -9.50 -2.99 8.97
N VAL A 104 -8.88 -2.08 9.73
CA VAL A 104 -8.09 -2.46 10.91
C VAL A 104 -9.06 -2.71 12.05
N THR A 105 -9.12 -3.94 12.54
CA THR A 105 -10.25 -4.44 13.33
C THR A 105 -9.98 -4.41 14.82
N GLU A 106 -8.83 -4.90 15.26
CA GLU A 106 -8.54 -5.07 16.68
C GLU A 106 -7.05 -5.05 16.98
N LEU A 107 -6.75 -4.90 18.27
CA LEU A 107 -5.44 -5.02 18.87
C LEU A 107 -5.54 -6.10 19.95
N HIS A 108 -4.76 -7.15 19.80
CA HIS A 108 -4.68 -8.26 20.74
C HIS A 108 -3.21 -8.58 21.01
N GLU A 109 -2.78 -8.56 22.28
CA GLU A 109 -1.39 -8.80 22.70
C GLU A 109 -0.38 -8.01 21.84
N ASP A 110 -0.56 -6.70 21.77
CA ASP A 110 0.28 -5.75 21.01
C ASP A 110 0.34 -6.01 19.49
N THR A 111 -0.53 -6.87 18.97
CA THR A 111 -0.62 -7.20 17.55
C THR A 111 -1.92 -6.67 16.96
N TYR A 112 -1.80 -5.79 15.96
CA TYR A 112 -2.94 -5.30 15.20
C TYR A 112 -3.38 -6.30 14.14
N TYR A 113 -4.69 -6.45 13.98
CA TYR A 113 -5.33 -7.28 12.97
C TYR A 113 -6.09 -6.41 11.97
N ALA A 114 -6.18 -6.88 10.73
CA ALA A 114 -6.98 -6.26 9.69
C ALA A 114 -7.69 -7.29 8.84
N VAL A 115 -8.75 -6.86 8.18
CA VAL A 115 -9.44 -7.64 7.15
C VAL A 115 -9.39 -6.93 5.80
N LEU A 116 -9.03 -7.67 4.77
CA LEU A 116 -9.18 -7.27 3.37
C LEU A 116 -10.56 -7.78 2.89
N ARG A 117 -11.49 -6.85 2.65
CA ARG A 117 -12.81 -7.20 2.13
C ARG A 117 -12.76 -7.26 0.61
N VAL A 118 -13.10 -8.42 0.06
CA VAL A 118 -13.09 -8.66 -1.39
C VAL A 118 -14.48 -9.09 -1.84
N GLU A 119 -14.94 -8.58 -2.97
CA GLU A 119 -16.12 -9.09 -3.67
C GLU A 119 -15.67 -9.85 -4.92
N ALA A 120 -16.11 -11.10 -5.06
CA ALA A 120 -15.85 -11.92 -6.23
C ALA A 120 -17.10 -12.76 -6.54
N HIS A 121 -17.51 -12.76 -7.80
CA HIS A 121 -18.67 -13.52 -8.28
C HIS A 121 -19.95 -13.28 -7.47
N GLY A 122 -20.21 -12.04 -7.04
CA GLY A 122 -21.38 -11.68 -6.24
C GLY A 122 -21.32 -12.14 -4.78
N LYS A 123 -20.17 -12.65 -4.31
CA LYS A 123 -19.93 -13.01 -2.92
C LYS A 123 -18.90 -12.08 -2.29
N ARG A 124 -19.21 -11.62 -1.08
CA ARG A 124 -18.26 -10.88 -0.24
C ARG A 124 -17.52 -11.85 0.67
N MET A 125 -16.22 -11.67 0.76
CA MET A 125 -15.33 -12.43 1.64
C MET A 125 -14.46 -11.47 2.45
N GLU A 126 -14.17 -11.85 3.69
CA GLU A 126 -13.20 -11.17 4.53
C GLU A 126 -11.97 -12.07 4.63
N ILE A 127 -10.82 -11.51 4.28
CA ILE A 127 -9.54 -12.21 4.34
C ILE A 127 -8.75 -11.60 5.50
N ASP A 128 -8.43 -12.41 6.50
CA ASP A 128 -7.55 -12.02 7.59
C ASP A 128 -6.17 -11.63 7.07
N ALA A 129 -5.65 -10.50 7.56
CA ALA A 129 -4.40 -9.93 7.09
C ALA A 129 -3.74 -9.08 8.18
N ARG A 130 -2.41 -8.97 8.09
CA ARG A 130 -1.69 -7.91 8.81
C ARG A 130 -2.09 -6.55 8.23
N PRO A 131 -2.25 -5.50 9.04
CA PRO A 131 -2.59 -4.16 8.55
C PRO A 131 -1.66 -3.65 7.45
N SER A 132 -0.35 -3.87 7.61
CA SER A 132 0.67 -3.44 6.64
C SER A 132 0.44 -4.02 5.24
N ASP A 133 0.12 -5.30 5.14
CA ASP A 133 -0.13 -5.98 3.87
C ASP A 133 -1.44 -5.54 3.25
N ALA A 134 -2.51 -5.48 4.05
CA ALA A 134 -3.82 -5.06 3.60
C ALA A 134 -3.79 -3.63 3.05
N ILE A 135 -3.16 -2.70 3.78
CA ILE A 135 -2.99 -1.30 3.35
C ILE A 135 -2.15 -1.21 2.09
N ALA A 136 -1.05 -1.97 1.99
CA ALA A 136 -0.21 -1.98 0.78
C ALA A 136 -0.98 -2.42 -0.47
N VAL A 137 -1.92 -3.39 -0.35
CA VAL A 137 -2.80 -3.77 -1.46
C VAL A 137 -3.81 -2.66 -1.74
N ALA A 138 -4.50 -2.16 -0.70
CA ALA A 138 -5.54 -1.14 -0.85
C ALA A 138 -5.04 0.12 -1.55
N LEU A 139 -3.83 0.59 -1.25
CA LEU A 139 -3.23 1.75 -1.91
C LEU A 139 -3.08 1.55 -3.42
N ARG A 140 -2.72 0.34 -3.87
CA ARG A 140 -2.49 0.05 -5.30
C ARG A 140 -3.77 -0.03 -6.11
N VAL A 141 -4.87 -0.44 -5.47
CA VAL A 141 -6.20 -0.52 -6.08
C VAL A 141 -7.10 0.67 -5.73
N ALA A 142 -6.57 1.67 -5.01
CA ALA A 142 -7.31 2.81 -4.48
C ALA A 142 -8.58 2.42 -3.69
N ALA A 143 -8.49 1.34 -2.90
CA ALA A 143 -9.56 0.92 -2.02
C ALA A 143 -9.57 1.75 -0.72
N PRO A 144 -10.75 2.11 -0.19
CA PRO A 144 -10.85 2.89 1.04
C PRO A 144 -10.35 2.10 2.26
N LEU A 145 -9.80 2.83 3.22
CA LEU A 145 -9.27 2.31 4.47
C LEU A 145 -10.19 2.71 5.62
N PHE A 146 -10.40 1.78 6.55
CA PHE A 146 -11.17 2.02 7.76
C PHE A 146 -10.42 1.48 8.97
N VAL A 147 -10.73 2.05 10.13
CA VAL A 147 -10.27 1.60 11.44
C VAL A 147 -11.50 1.48 12.33
N ARG A 148 -11.59 0.42 13.15
CA ARG A 148 -12.68 0.34 14.13
C ARG A 148 -12.54 1.41 15.20
N GLU A 149 -13.66 2.04 15.56
CA GLU A 149 -13.77 3.13 16.54
C GLU A 149 -13.05 2.79 17.86
N SER A 150 -13.20 1.56 18.34
CA SER A 150 -12.59 1.08 19.58
C SER A 150 -11.06 1.13 19.62
N LEU A 151 -10.39 1.17 18.45
CA LEU A 151 -8.94 1.31 18.37
C LEU A 151 -8.48 2.76 18.63
N PHE A 152 -9.32 3.75 18.32
CA PHE A 152 -9.03 5.14 18.66
C PHE A 152 -9.23 5.44 20.14
N GLU A 153 -10.14 4.74 20.81
CA GLU A 153 -10.35 4.86 22.25
C GLU A 153 -9.14 4.30 23.02
N LYS A 154 -8.67 3.10 22.66
CA LYS A 154 -7.50 2.47 23.27
C LYS A 154 -6.22 3.28 23.07
N ALA A 155 -6.02 3.85 21.87
CA ALA A 155 -4.86 4.68 21.58
C ALA A 155 -4.81 5.98 22.42
N ARG A 156 -5.94 6.45 22.97
CA ARG A 156 -6.00 7.62 23.86
C ARG A 156 -5.58 7.31 25.29
N GLU A 157 -5.60 6.04 25.70
CA GLU A 157 -5.30 5.62 27.07
C GLU A 157 -3.80 5.40 27.33
N GLU A 158 -2.96 5.45 26.28
CA GLU A 158 -1.50 5.52 26.42
C GLU A 158 -1.02 6.98 26.27
N PRO A 159 -0.81 7.73 27.37
CA PRO A 159 -0.32 9.09 27.27
C PRO A 159 1.20 9.12 27.04
N GLU A 160 1.57 9.85 25.99
CA GLU A 160 2.80 10.62 25.77
C GLU A 160 4.10 10.21 26.49
N GLY A 161 5.04 9.72 25.68
CA GLY A 161 6.43 9.53 26.05
C GLY A 161 7.40 9.71 24.88
N SER A 162 7.48 10.92 24.30
CA SER A 162 8.74 11.60 23.93
C SER A 162 8.54 12.75 22.91
N ASP A 163 8.64 13.95 23.46
CA ASP A 163 9.28 15.17 22.94
C ASP A 163 9.83 15.18 21.49
N GLY A 164 9.31 16.13 20.70
CA GLY A 164 10.04 16.93 19.71
C GLY A 164 10.92 16.21 18.67
N GLY A 165 10.32 15.60 17.64
CA GLY A 165 11.05 15.08 16.47
C GLY A 165 10.84 15.92 15.21
N GLN A 166 11.87 16.63 14.75
CA GLN A 166 11.89 17.44 13.52
C GLN A 166 11.44 16.66 12.28
N GLU A 167 10.65 17.31 11.41
CA GLU A 167 10.29 16.80 10.08
C GLU A 167 11.55 16.54 9.25
N THR A 168 12.00 15.29 9.20
CA THR A 168 12.95 14.85 8.18
C THR A 168 12.17 14.36 6.97
N ARG A 169 12.18 15.18 5.92
CA ARG A 169 11.63 14.84 4.61
C ARG A 169 12.41 13.65 4.04
N PHE A 170 11.75 12.52 3.88
CA PHE A 170 12.31 11.34 3.22
C PHE A 170 12.57 11.66 1.73
N VAL A 171 13.83 11.56 1.32
CA VAL A 171 14.24 11.44 -0.09
C VAL A 171 14.73 10.00 -0.24
N PRO A 172 14.09 9.13 -1.05
CA PRO A 172 14.63 7.80 -1.29
C PRO A 172 16.00 7.97 -1.94
N GLU A 173 17.04 7.45 -1.28
CA GLU A 173 18.37 7.41 -1.87
C GLU A 173 18.30 6.53 -3.13
N ALA A 174 18.66 7.10 -4.28
CA ALA A 174 18.71 6.36 -5.52
C ALA A 174 19.66 5.17 -5.37
N PRO A 175 19.36 4.01 -5.99
CA PRO A 175 20.25 2.86 -5.91
C PRO A 175 21.67 3.25 -6.32
N PRO A 176 22.71 2.70 -5.66
CA PRO A 176 24.09 3.10 -5.90
C PRO A 176 24.39 3.00 -7.40
N ARG A 177 24.83 4.11 -7.99
CA ARG A 177 25.25 4.12 -9.39
C ARG A 177 26.44 3.19 -9.50
N VAL A 178 26.25 2.05 -10.16
CA VAL A 178 27.34 1.16 -10.54
C VAL A 178 28.37 2.01 -11.30
N PRO A 179 29.62 2.12 -10.82
CA PRO A 179 30.62 2.91 -11.49
C PRO A 179 30.79 2.38 -12.91
N ARG A 180 30.48 3.19 -13.93
CA ARG A 180 30.96 2.91 -15.28
C ARG A 180 32.48 3.10 -15.24
N GLY A 181 33.21 2.00 -15.07
CA GLY A 181 34.65 1.99 -15.17
C GLY A 181 35.07 2.59 -16.52
N SER A 182 35.72 3.74 -16.47
CA SER A 182 36.53 4.24 -17.58
C SER A 182 37.74 3.31 -17.70
N GLY A 183 37.84 2.60 -18.82
CA GLY A 183 38.78 1.50 -18.99
C GLY A 183 40.26 1.89 -18.98
N ARG A 184 41.09 0.93 -18.57
CA ARG A 184 42.32 0.50 -19.25
C ARG A 184 42.79 -0.82 -18.64
N GLY A 185 42.98 -1.81 -19.51
CA GLY A 185 43.55 -3.13 -19.17
C GLY A 185 42.75 -4.25 -19.81
N GLU A 186 43.14 -4.67 -21.01
CA GLU A 186 42.72 -5.95 -21.58
C GLU A 186 43.18 -7.08 -20.63
N GLY A 187 42.28 -7.52 -19.77
CA GLY A 187 42.42 -8.72 -18.97
C GLY A 187 41.46 -9.77 -19.49
N GLN A 188 42.02 -10.86 -20.01
CA GLN A 188 41.32 -12.06 -20.48
C GLN A 188 40.08 -12.38 -19.63
N ALA A 189 38.90 -12.47 -20.25
CA ALA A 189 37.69 -12.93 -19.57
C ALA A 189 37.92 -14.33 -18.96
N PRO A 190 37.48 -14.60 -17.71
CA PRO A 190 37.57 -15.93 -17.14
C PRO A 190 36.78 -16.91 -18.01
N LYS A 191 37.46 -17.99 -18.44
CA LYS A 191 36.84 -19.07 -19.22
C LYS A 191 35.64 -19.63 -18.44
N PRO A 192 34.48 -19.83 -19.08
CA PRO A 192 33.32 -20.40 -18.39
C PRO A 192 33.67 -21.78 -17.81
N PRO A 193 33.14 -22.14 -16.64
CA PRO A 193 33.38 -23.46 -16.05
C PRO A 193 32.92 -24.55 -17.01
N ALA A 194 33.70 -25.63 -17.08
CA ALA A 194 33.37 -26.79 -17.89
C ALA A 194 31.98 -27.35 -17.49
N PRO A 195 31.15 -27.78 -18.44
CA PRO A 195 29.86 -28.38 -18.12
C PRO A 195 30.07 -29.61 -17.23
N LEU A 196 29.30 -29.69 -16.14
CA LEU A 196 29.28 -30.86 -15.27
C LEU A 196 28.84 -32.09 -16.07
N PRO A 197 29.56 -33.22 -15.99
CA PRO A 197 29.16 -34.43 -16.68
C PRO A 197 27.86 -34.97 -16.06
N GLY A 198 26.80 -35.08 -16.85
CA GLY A 198 25.69 -36.00 -16.55
C GLY A 198 24.29 -35.45 -16.29
N LEU A 199 23.94 -34.21 -16.66
CA LEU A 199 22.51 -33.81 -16.69
C LEU A 199 21.95 -33.84 -18.12
N LEU A 200 21.01 -34.76 -18.35
CA LEU A 200 20.19 -34.83 -19.55
C LEU A 200 19.40 -33.53 -19.74
N ARG A 201 19.47 -32.98 -20.95
CA ARG A 201 18.51 -31.98 -21.44
C ARG A 201 17.14 -32.63 -21.58
N VAL A 202 16.19 -32.23 -20.74
CA VAL A 202 14.76 -32.38 -21.08
C VAL A 202 14.42 -31.20 -21.98
N THR A 203 14.07 -31.51 -23.23
CA THR A 203 13.59 -30.54 -24.20
C THR A 203 12.08 -30.56 -24.13
N LEU A 204 11.46 -29.48 -23.64
CA LEU A 204 10.13 -29.01 -24.02
C LEU A 204 10.14 -27.48 -23.94
#